data_AF-A0A6H5H120-F1
#
_entry.id   AF-A0A6H5H120-F1
#
_cell.length_a   1.000
_cell.length_b   1.000
_cell.length_c   1.000
_cell.angle_alpha   90.00
_cell.angle_beta   90.00
_cell.angle_gamma   90.00
#
_symmetry.space_group_name_H-M   'P 1'
#
loop_
_entity.id
_entity.type
_entity.pdbx_description
1 polymer ?
#
loop_
_entity_poly.entity_id
_entity_poly.type
_entity_poly.pdbx_seq_one_letter_code
_entity_poly.pdbx_strand_id
1 'polypeptide(L)'
;MPSTACMVIPGFDYATAAGQIVKPVTFPVLWHGSSTESLDDFRTHNGLPARGTDIELIHHVEPETSTNSNTAFRGTVHFPISPDQRAGACLWAQDNGLIFLIKGFPGYDVNALLEGRIPDGKGGYRSPRHAGEQEIAIPARVPNTYIDCIGRVREGPRGFRYEMEKL
;
A
#
# COMPACT_ATOMS: atom_id res chain seq x y z
N MET A 1 -31.79 -17.00 -17.51
CA MET A 1 -30.79 -15.90 -17.47
C MET A 1 -29.59 -16.41 -16.70
N PRO A 2 -28.36 -16.35 -17.22
CA PRO A 2 -27.21 -16.75 -16.42
C PRO A 2 -27.02 -15.69 -15.33
N SER A 3 -27.05 -16.13 -14.07
CA SER A 3 -26.66 -15.33 -12.92
C SER A 3 -25.28 -14.76 -13.17
N THR A 4 -25.14 -13.43 -13.22
CA THR A 4 -23.85 -12.76 -13.15
C THR A 4 -23.31 -13.02 -11.75
N ALA A 5 -22.61 -14.14 -11.56
CA ALA A 5 -21.82 -14.33 -10.37
C ALA A 5 -20.89 -13.12 -10.27
N CYS A 6 -21.07 -12.30 -9.24
CA CYS A 6 -20.18 -11.19 -8.95
C CYS A 6 -18.80 -11.82 -8.77
N MET A 7 -17.90 -11.66 -9.75
CA MET A 7 -16.56 -12.22 -9.66
C MET A 7 -15.86 -11.55 -8.50
N VAL A 8 -15.59 -12.34 -7.46
CA VAL A 8 -14.78 -11.92 -6.32
C VAL A 8 -13.34 -11.85 -6.79
N ILE A 9 -12.70 -10.71 -6.60
CA ILE A 9 -11.33 -10.41 -7.03
C ILE A 9 -10.40 -10.58 -5.82
N PRO A 10 -9.52 -11.60 -5.80
CA PRO A 10 -8.53 -11.76 -4.74
C PRO A 10 -7.61 -10.53 -4.63
N GLY A 11 -7.24 -10.18 -3.40
CA GLY A 11 -6.51 -8.96 -3.08
C GLY A 11 -7.43 -7.73 -3.00
N PHE A 12 -8.44 -7.63 -3.87
CA PHE A 12 -9.39 -6.52 -3.87
C PHE A 12 -10.57 -6.74 -2.92
N ASP A 13 -11.32 -7.83 -3.08
CA ASP A 13 -12.51 -8.12 -2.27
C ASP A 13 -12.18 -8.89 -0.97
N TYR A 14 -11.04 -9.58 -0.95
CA TYR A 14 -10.54 -10.29 0.21
C TYR A 14 -9.03 -10.55 0.13
N ALA A 15 -8.40 -10.78 1.28
CA ALA A 15 -7.01 -11.18 1.43
C ALA A 15 -6.92 -12.32 2.45
N THR A 16 -5.72 -12.86 2.65
CA THR A 16 -5.42 -13.68 3.83
C THR A 16 -4.48 -12.94 4.79
N ALA A 17 -4.70 -13.13 6.08
CA ALA A 17 -3.89 -12.58 7.16
C ALA A 17 -3.56 -13.70 8.13
N ALA A 18 -2.32 -14.20 8.11
CA ALA A 18 -1.92 -15.39 8.84
C ALA A 18 -2.82 -16.61 8.49
N GLY A 19 -3.14 -16.77 7.20
CA GLY A 19 -4.02 -17.84 6.71
C GLY A 19 -5.52 -17.65 6.98
N GLN A 20 -5.94 -16.54 7.62
CA GLN A 20 -7.36 -16.22 7.81
C GLN A 20 -7.87 -15.30 6.71
N ILE A 21 -9.03 -15.61 6.13
CA ILE A 21 -9.69 -14.73 5.15
C ILE A 21 -10.17 -13.46 5.84
N VAL A 22 -9.78 -12.31 5.29
CA VAL A 22 -10.15 -10.97 5.77
C VAL A 22 -10.74 -10.15 4.63
N LYS A 23 -11.63 -9.20 4.96
CA LYS A 23 -12.23 -8.27 4.00
C LYS A 23 -11.62 -6.88 4.18
N PRO A 24 -11.48 -6.10 3.09
CA PRO A 24 -11.00 -4.74 3.21
C PRO A 24 -12.07 -3.84 3.86
N VAL A 25 -11.62 -2.71 4.37
CA VAL A 25 -12.47 -1.57 4.70
C VAL A 25 -12.10 -0.39 3.82
N THR A 26 -13.04 0.51 3.59
CA THR A 26 -12.78 1.71 2.78
C THR A 26 -12.11 2.78 3.64
N PHE A 27 -10.99 3.30 3.16
CA PHE A 27 -10.28 4.40 3.80
C PHE A 27 -10.54 5.71 3.04
N PRO A 28 -10.84 6.81 3.75
CA PRO A 28 -11.19 8.07 3.11
C PRO A 28 -10.01 8.72 2.39
N VAL A 29 -8.81 8.63 2.97
CA VAL A 29 -7.58 9.23 2.46
C VAL A 29 -6.39 8.33 2.79
N LEU A 30 -5.60 8.01 1.77
CA LEU A 30 -4.36 7.25 1.84
C LEU A 30 -3.30 7.89 0.93
N TRP A 31 -2.04 7.73 1.31
CA TRP A 31 -0.89 8.20 0.56
C TRP A 31 -0.03 7.00 0.15
N HIS A 32 0.24 6.88 -1.15
CA HIS A 32 1.20 5.92 -1.69
C HIS A 32 2.46 6.66 -2.12
N GLY A 33 3.63 6.16 -1.75
CA GLY A 33 4.91 6.67 -2.23
C GLY A 33 5.71 5.57 -2.91
N SER A 34 6.36 5.90 -4.02
CA SER A 34 7.17 4.94 -4.75
C SER A 34 8.31 5.61 -5.51
N SER A 35 9.51 5.05 -5.39
CA SER A 35 10.70 5.43 -6.16
C SER A 35 10.74 4.76 -7.55
N THR A 36 9.88 3.76 -7.79
CA THR A 36 9.90 2.95 -9.02
C THR A 36 8.72 3.20 -9.95
N GLU A 37 7.63 3.80 -9.45
CA GLU A 37 6.47 4.15 -10.28
C GLU A 37 6.81 5.32 -11.20
N SER A 38 6.26 5.29 -12.41
CA SER A 38 6.46 6.32 -13.43
C SER A 38 5.14 6.95 -13.86
N LEU A 39 5.18 8.22 -14.27
CA LEU A 39 4.00 8.89 -14.82
C LEU A 39 3.55 8.24 -16.14
N ASP A 40 4.46 7.68 -16.92
CA ASP A 40 4.15 7.06 -18.20
C ASP A 40 3.43 5.72 -18.01
N ASP A 41 3.86 4.90 -17.04
CA ASP A 41 3.12 3.69 -16.66
C ASP A 41 1.73 4.02 -16.12
N PHE A 42 1.65 5.04 -15.25
CA PHE A 42 0.38 5.51 -14.71
C PHE A 42 -0.60 5.93 -15.82
N ARG A 43 -0.13 6.73 -16.80
CA ARG A 43 -0.93 7.18 -17.94
C ARG A 43 -1.35 6.03 -18.83
N THR A 44 -0.43 5.12 -19.12
CA THR A 44 -0.68 3.95 -19.98
C THR A 44 -1.76 3.04 -19.40
N HIS A 45 -1.79 2.87 -18.08
CA HIS A 45 -2.74 2.00 -17.39
C HIS A 45 -3.98 2.72 -16.87
N ASN A 46 -4.07 4.04 -17.07
CA ASN A 46 -5.12 4.88 -16.52
C ASN A 46 -5.30 4.68 -14.99
N GLY A 47 -4.18 4.70 -14.27
CA GLY A 47 -4.11 4.35 -12.84
C GLY A 47 -2.81 3.65 -12.49
N LEU A 48 -2.67 3.25 -11.22
CA LEU A 48 -1.59 2.35 -10.81
C LEU A 48 -1.91 0.92 -11.29
N PRO A 49 -0.99 0.25 -12.00
CA PRO A 49 -1.24 -1.07 -12.56
C PRO A 49 -1.35 -2.15 -11.48
N ALA A 50 -2.04 -3.23 -11.81
CA ALA A 50 -2.00 -4.45 -11.03
C ALA A 50 -0.57 -5.02 -11.01
N ARG A 51 -0.20 -5.70 -9.91
CA ARG A 51 1.01 -6.52 -9.83
C ARG A 51 0.77 -7.67 -8.87
N GLY A 52 1.52 -8.75 -9.06
CA GLY A 52 1.49 -9.91 -8.17
C GLY A 52 0.15 -10.65 -8.12
N THR A 53 0.15 -11.79 -7.44
CA THR A 53 -1.04 -12.62 -7.18
C THR A 53 -1.12 -13.11 -5.75
N ASP A 54 -0.08 -12.85 -4.94
CA ASP A 54 -0.01 -13.26 -3.56
C ASP A 54 -0.86 -12.34 -2.67
N ILE A 55 -1.93 -12.90 -2.11
CA ILE A 55 -2.91 -12.19 -1.29
C ILE A 55 -2.66 -12.33 0.22
N GLU A 56 -1.54 -12.94 0.63
CA GLU A 56 -1.19 -13.08 2.04
C GLU A 56 -0.50 -11.80 2.54
N LEU A 57 -1.15 -11.13 3.49
CA LEU A 57 -0.67 -9.86 4.05
C LEU A 57 0.66 -10.03 4.77
N ILE A 58 0.94 -11.19 5.40
CA ILE A 58 2.26 -11.43 6.01
C ILE A 58 3.37 -11.34 4.96
N HIS A 59 3.19 -11.95 3.79
CA HIS A 59 4.22 -11.93 2.75
C HIS A 59 4.44 -10.54 2.15
N HIS A 60 3.45 -9.65 2.29
CA HIS A 60 3.56 -8.25 1.89
C HIS A 60 4.37 -7.43 2.89
N VAL A 61 4.09 -7.56 4.20
CA VAL A 61 4.75 -6.74 5.24
C VAL A 61 6.05 -7.33 5.80
N GLU A 62 6.26 -8.64 5.64
CA GLU A 62 7.45 -9.36 6.08
C GLU A 62 8.06 -10.15 4.90
N PRO A 63 8.47 -9.47 3.83
CA PRO A 63 9.04 -10.16 2.68
C PRO A 63 10.35 -10.86 3.08
N GLU A 64 10.55 -12.10 2.61
CA GLU A 64 11.77 -12.88 2.90
C GLU A 64 13.06 -12.22 2.35
N THR A 65 12.90 -11.38 1.33
CA THR A 65 13.94 -10.49 0.79
C THR A 65 13.49 -9.05 0.97
N SER A 66 14.36 -8.07 0.70
CA SER A 66 14.02 -6.64 0.85
C SER A 66 12.79 -6.18 0.06
N THR A 67 12.27 -7.01 -0.86
CA THR A 67 11.03 -6.77 -1.62
C THR A 67 10.35 -8.09 -1.98
N ASN A 68 9.06 -8.26 -1.70
CA ASN A 68 8.24 -9.31 -2.34
C ASN A 68 7.52 -8.69 -3.56
N SER A 69 8.07 -8.90 -4.76
CA SER A 69 7.48 -8.37 -6.01
C SER A 69 6.20 -9.09 -6.45
N ASN A 70 5.87 -10.24 -5.86
CA ASN A 70 4.69 -11.03 -6.21
C ASN A 70 3.45 -10.71 -5.36
N THR A 71 3.56 -9.79 -4.40
CA THR A 71 2.40 -9.36 -3.61
C THR A 71 1.35 -8.66 -4.48
N ALA A 72 0.07 -8.97 -4.22
CA ALA A 72 -1.09 -8.33 -4.83
C ALA A 72 -1.37 -6.93 -4.27
N PHE A 73 -0.50 -6.39 -3.40
CA PHE A 73 -0.73 -5.17 -2.64
C PHE A 73 0.27 -4.05 -2.92
N ARG A 74 -0.11 -2.84 -2.50
CA ARG A 74 0.75 -1.67 -2.36
C ARG A 74 0.64 -1.15 -0.93
N GLY A 75 1.77 -0.73 -0.39
CA GLY A 75 1.79 -0.03 0.89
C GLY A 75 1.30 1.41 0.74
N THR A 76 0.46 1.82 1.68
CA THR A 76 -0.01 3.19 1.85
C THR A 76 -0.02 3.58 3.31
N VAL A 77 -0.17 4.87 3.59
CA VAL A 77 -0.23 5.44 4.94
C VAL A 77 -1.23 6.58 5.01
N HIS A 78 -1.64 6.97 6.21
CA HIS A 78 -2.59 8.07 6.41
C HIS A 78 -1.99 9.47 6.21
N PHE A 79 -0.66 9.57 6.12
CA PHE A 79 0.05 10.84 6.03
C PHE A 79 1.18 10.78 5.00
N PRO A 80 1.47 11.88 4.30
CA PRO A 80 2.58 11.93 3.35
C PRO A 80 3.93 11.86 4.06
N ILE A 81 4.04 12.50 5.23
CA ILE A 81 5.18 12.43 6.14
C ILE A 81 4.69 12.63 7.57
N SER A 82 5.23 11.88 8.52
CA SER A 82 4.91 12.02 9.95
C SER A 82 5.51 13.32 10.51
N PRO A 83 4.96 13.88 11.61
CA PRO A 83 5.49 15.11 12.22
C PRO A 83 6.97 15.03 12.63
N ASP A 84 7.44 13.84 13.04
CA ASP A 84 8.84 13.58 13.39
C ASP A 84 9.73 13.22 12.17
N GLN A 85 9.13 13.19 10.97
CA GLN A 85 9.77 12.87 9.70
C GLN A 85 10.39 11.47 9.60
N ARG A 86 9.93 10.52 10.41
CA ARG A 86 10.47 9.14 10.46
C ARG A 86 9.61 8.10 9.73
N ALA A 87 8.41 8.46 9.31
CA ALA A 87 7.51 7.59 8.57
C ALA A 87 6.74 8.40 7.51
N GLY A 88 6.20 7.71 6.51
CA GLY A 88 5.29 8.29 5.54
C GLY A 88 5.65 7.98 4.10
N ALA A 89 4.68 8.20 3.20
CA ALA A 89 4.82 7.95 1.77
C ALA A 89 6.03 8.66 1.14
N CYS A 90 6.39 9.86 1.60
CA CYS A 90 7.57 10.57 1.09
C CYS A 90 8.88 9.83 1.35
N LEU A 91 9.03 9.17 2.51
CA LEU A 91 10.23 8.41 2.82
C LEU A 91 10.36 7.18 1.90
N TRP A 92 9.24 6.53 1.59
CA TRP A 92 9.20 5.39 0.68
C TRP A 92 9.47 5.78 -0.77
N ALA A 93 8.97 6.94 -1.19
CA ALA A 93 9.20 7.48 -2.53
C ALA A 93 10.67 7.90 -2.75
N GLN A 94 11.36 8.32 -1.68
CA GLN A 94 12.72 8.86 -1.75
C GLN A 94 12.83 10.10 -2.67
N ASP A 95 14.03 10.66 -2.80
CA ASP A 95 14.24 11.81 -3.67
C ASP A 95 13.89 11.47 -5.13
N ASN A 96 13.21 12.38 -5.81
CA ASN A 96 12.65 12.22 -7.16
C ASN A 96 11.54 11.18 -7.32
N GLY A 97 11.14 10.43 -6.29
CA GLY A 97 10.02 9.50 -6.38
C GLY A 97 8.67 10.18 -6.51
N LEU A 98 7.66 9.39 -6.80
CA LEU A 98 6.27 9.83 -6.92
C LEU A 98 5.49 9.58 -5.63
N ILE A 99 4.58 10.49 -5.34
CA ILE A 99 3.60 10.35 -4.26
C ILE A 99 2.19 10.53 -4.83
N PHE A 100 1.26 9.71 -4.37
CA PHE A 100 -0.13 9.67 -4.85
C PHE A 100 -1.07 9.88 -3.67
N LEU A 101 -2.04 10.79 -3.84
CA LEU A 101 -3.15 10.96 -2.91
C LEU A 101 -4.33 10.11 -3.39
N ILE A 102 -4.67 9.08 -2.61
CA ILE A 102 -5.72 8.11 -2.91
C ILE A 102 -6.92 8.38 -2.00
N LYS A 103 -8.13 8.44 -2.55
CA LYS A 103 -9.36 8.74 -1.79
C LYS A 103 -10.41 7.65 -1.91
N GLY A 104 -11.06 7.32 -0.79
CA GLY A 104 -12.21 6.42 -0.76
C GLY A 104 -11.93 5.02 -1.31
N PHE A 105 -10.77 4.45 -0.98
CA PHE A 105 -10.30 3.18 -1.57
C PHE A 105 -10.26 2.04 -0.55
N PRO A 106 -10.58 0.79 -0.92
CA PRO A 106 -10.48 -0.36 -0.03
C PRO A 106 -9.02 -0.66 0.35
N GLY A 107 -8.82 -1.08 1.60
CA GLY A 107 -7.53 -1.54 2.10
C GLY A 107 -7.64 -2.38 3.36
N TYR A 108 -6.49 -2.79 3.87
CA TYR A 108 -6.31 -3.66 5.03
C TYR A 108 -5.37 -2.98 6.02
N ASP A 109 -5.83 -2.76 7.25
CA ASP A 109 -4.97 -2.34 8.35
C ASP A 109 -4.09 -3.53 8.76
N VAL A 110 -2.86 -3.56 8.24
CA VAL A 110 -1.96 -4.70 8.45
C VAL A 110 -1.52 -4.82 9.91
N ASN A 111 -1.46 -3.70 10.65
CA ASN A 111 -1.13 -3.73 12.06
C ASN A 111 -2.24 -4.40 12.87
N ALA A 112 -3.48 -3.95 12.71
CA ALA A 112 -4.62 -4.53 13.41
C ALA A 112 -4.87 -6.00 13.03
N LEU A 113 -4.63 -6.37 11.77
CA LEU A 113 -4.89 -7.72 11.28
C LEU A 113 -3.79 -8.73 11.64
N LEU A 114 -2.55 -8.28 11.88
CA LEU A 114 -1.39 -9.16 12.10
C LEU A 114 -0.78 -9.05 13.50
N GLU A 115 -1.29 -8.16 14.37
CA GLU A 115 -0.85 -8.03 15.75
C GLU A 115 -0.85 -9.39 16.48
N GLY A 116 0.32 -9.81 16.95
CA GLY A 116 0.49 -11.08 17.66
C GLY A 116 0.19 -12.34 16.84
N ARG A 117 0.25 -12.28 15.51
CA ARG A 117 -0.10 -13.42 14.61
C ARG A 117 1.04 -13.87 13.70
N ILE A 118 2.15 -13.15 13.66
CA ILE A 118 3.30 -13.51 12.82
C ILE A 118 4.20 -14.47 13.61
N PRO A 119 4.52 -15.67 13.12
CA PRO A 119 5.45 -16.57 13.81
C PRO A 119 6.80 -15.92 14.07
N ASP A 120 7.34 -16.09 15.29
CA ASP A 120 8.63 -15.50 15.69
C ASP A 120 9.84 -16.44 15.48
N GLY A 121 9.60 -17.66 14.98
CA GLY A 121 10.61 -18.71 14.79
C GLY A 121 11.07 -19.42 16.07
N LYS A 122 10.49 -19.08 17.23
CA LYS A 122 10.80 -19.63 18.56
C LYS A 122 9.59 -20.34 19.21
N GLY A 123 8.55 -20.58 18.43
CA GLY A 123 7.28 -21.16 18.89
C GLY A 123 6.30 -20.14 19.46
N GLY A 124 6.62 -18.84 19.36
CA GLY A 124 5.73 -17.74 19.72
C GLY A 124 5.21 -16.99 18.50
N TYR A 125 4.46 -15.92 18.78
CA TYR A 125 3.95 -14.99 17.78
C TYR A 125 4.34 -13.56 18.16
N ARG A 126 4.48 -12.72 17.13
CA ARG A 126 4.83 -11.30 17.22
C ARG A 126 3.94 -10.46 16.30
N SER A 127 4.05 -9.15 16.44
CA SER A 127 3.45 -8.15 15.54
C SER A 127 4.39 -7.84 14.35
N PRO A 128 3.91 -7.13 13.32
CA PRO A 128 4.75 -6.64 12.21
C PRO A 128 5.96 -5.85 12.71
N ARG A 129 7.14 -6.06 12.11
CA ARG A 129 8.39 -5.36 12.48
C ARG A 129 8.27 -3.85 12.33
N HIS A 130 7.55 -3.43 11.29
CA HIS A 130 7.40 -2.03 10.88
C HIS A 130 6.06 -1.44 11.33
N ALA A 131 5.50 -1.92 12.45
CA ALA A 131 4.19 -1.44 12.92
C ALA A 131 4.14 0.08 13.13
N GLY A 132 5.27 0.74 13.43
CA GLY A 132 5.38 2.19 13.54
C GLY A 132 5.11 2.95 12.23
N GLU A 133 5.20 2.31 11.07
CA GLU A 133 4.91 2.92 9.77
C GLU A 133 3.41 3.12 9.54
N GLN A 134 2.55 2.49 10.35
CA GLN A 134 1.08 2.58 10.25
C GLN A 134 0.57 2.29 8.83
N GLU A 135 1.14 1.25 8.23
CA GLU A 135 0.81 0.86 6.87
C GLU A 135 -0.65 0.40 6.76
N ILE A 136 -1.28 0.81 5.65
CA ILE A 136 -2.49 0.22 5.12
C ILE A 136 -2.12 -0.42 3.78
N ALA A 137 -2.30 -1.74 3.67
CA ALA A 137 -2.12 -2.43 2.41
C ALA A 137 -3.37 -2.22 1.54
N ILE A 138 -3.21 -1.73 0.32
CA ILE A 138 -4.31 -1.61 -0.64
C ILE A 138 -4.12 -2.57 -1.81
N PRO A 139 -5.19 -2.95 -2.53
CA PRO A 139 -5.07 -3.68 -3.79
C PRO A 139 -4.13 -2.94 -4.74
N ALA A 140 -3.21 -3.66 -5.39
CA ALA A 140 -2.18 -3.01 -6.18
C ALA A 140 -2.72 -2.23 -7.39
N ARG A 141 -3.81 -2.71 -8.01
CA ARG A 141 -4.45 -1.95 -9.07
C ARG A 141 -5.28 -0.82 -8.46
N VAL A 142 -4.92 0.43 -8.76
CA VAL A 142 -5.67 1.61 -8.32
C VAL A 142 -6.10 2.40 -9.55
N PRO A 143 -7.39 2.36 -9.94
CA PRO A 143 -7.89 3.18 -11.05
C PRO A 143 -7.66 4.68 -10.80
N ASN A 144 -7.41 5.45 -11.87
CA ASN A 144 -7.19 6.90 -11.76
C ASN A 144 -8.34 7.65 -11.06
N THR A 145 -9.58 7.14 -11.12
CA THR A 145 -10.76 7.72 -10.46
C THR A 145 -10.62 7.82 -8.93
N TYR A 146 -9.71 7.06 -8.33
CA TYR A 146 -9.41 7.12 -6.91
C TYR A 146 -8.16 7.95 -6.58
N ILE A 147 -7.45 8.44 -7.58
CA ILE A 147 -6.24 9.25 -7.42
C ILE A 147 -6.64 10.73 -7.58
N ASP A 148 -6.57 11.49 -6.49
CA ASP A 148 -6.93 12.91 -6.48
C ASP A 148 -5.80 13.80 -7.03
N CYS A 149 -4.57 13.49 -6.64
CA CYS A 149 -3.37 14.24 -7.03
C CYS A 149 -2.17 13.30 -7.13
N ILE A 150 -1.19 13.68 -7.97
CA ILE A 150 0.14 13.07 -8.03
C ILE A 150 1.17 14.16 -7.78
N GLY A 151 2.18 13.86 -6.98
CA GLY A 151 3.28 14.77 -6.71
C GLY A 151 4.63 14.12 -6.89
N ARG A 152 5.67 14.95 -6.88
CA ARG A 152 7.06 14.50 -6.87
C ARG A 152 7.72 14.88 -5.56
N VAL A 153 8.50 13.95 -5.02
CA VAL A 153 9.27 14.15 -3.79
C VAL A 153 10.62 14.80 -4.10
N ARG A 154 11.02 15.68 -3.19
CA ARG A 154 12.30 16.39 -3.19
C ARG A 154 12.92 16.29 -1.82
N GLU A 155 14.14 15.77 -1.74
CA GLU A 155 14.93 15.84 -0.51
C GLU A 155 15.58 17.22 -0.38
N GLY A 156 15.62 17.75 0.85
CA GLY A 156 16.31 19.01 1.13
C GLY A 156 16.85 19.06 2.56
N PRO A 157 17.49 20.17 2.96
CA PRO A 157 18.17 20.29 4.25
C PRO A 157 17.29 20.11 5.50
N ARG A 158 15.97 20.08 5.32
CA ARG A 158 14.98 19.92 6.40
C ARG A 158 14.11 18.66 6.21
N GLY A 159 14.63 17.68 5.48
CA GLY A 159 13.94 16.43 5.12
C GLY A 159 13.18 16.51 3.80
N PHE A 160 12.34 15.50 3.57
CA PHE A 160 11.55 15.37 2.35
C PHE A 160 10.43 16.42 2.27
N ARG A 161 10.21 16.91 1.06
CA ARG A 161 9.08 17.76 0.68
C ARG A 161 8.44 17.20 -0.58
N TYR A 162 7.21 17.60 -0.83
CA TYR A 162 6.50 17.21 -2.04
C TYR A 162 5.65 18.37 -2.54
N GLU A 163 5.49 18.42 -3.85
CA GLU A 163 4.56 19.34 -4.51
C GLU A 163 3.56 18.48 -5.29
N MET A 164 2.27 18.70 -5.02
CA MET A 164 1.18 17.94 -5.64
C MET A 164 0.64 18.71 -6.83
N GLU A 165 0.47 18.00 -7.94
CA GLU A 165 -0.25 18.47 -9.12
C GLU A 165 -1.57 17.71 -9.22
N LYS A 166 -2.65 18.42 -9.53
CA LYS A 166 -3.91 17.77 -9.87
C LYS A 166 -3.79 17.13 -11.25
N LEU A 167 -4.37 15.94 -11.38
CA LEU A 167 -4.49 15.23 -12.65
C LEU A 167 -5.51 15.89 -13.58
#